data_AF-A0A087TRS1-F1
#
_entry.id   AF-A0A087TRS1-F1
#
_cell.length_a   1.000
_cell.length_b   1.000
_cell.length_c   1.000
_cell.angle_alpha   90.00
_cell.angle_beta   90.00
_cell.angle_gamma   90.00
#
_symmetry.space_group_name_H-M   'P 1'
#
loop_
_entity.id
_entity.type
_entity.pdbx_description
1 polymer ?
#
loop_
_entity_poly.entity_id
_entity_poly.type
_entity_poly.pdbx_seq_one_letter_code
_entity_poly.pdbx_strand_id
1 'polypeptide(L)' 'AALSQHVLVCALQQLGSLISVLGTTAATIVCDPSVGVLESVVSVLVHSSSAARLAAAWCLRSITSAVPTQLT' A
#
# COMPACT_ATOMS: atom_id res chain seq x y z
N ALA A 1 6.94 14.29 16.85
CA ALA A 1 5.84 13.34 16.56
C ALA A 1 5.19 13.57 15.18
N ALA A 2 4.89 14.82 14.77
CA ALA A 2 4.21 15.12 13.50
C ALA A 2 4.95 14.64 12.23
N LEU A 3 6.28 14.77 12.18
CA LEU A 3 7.10 14.33 11.04
C LEU A 3 7.00 12.82 10.79
N SER A 4 6.87 12.01 11.85
CA SER A 4 6.79 10.55 11.71
C SER A 4 5.47 10.10 11.06
N GLN A 5 4.36 10.80 11.34
CA GLN A 5 3.08 10.55 10.67
C GLN A 5 3.11 10.98 9.20
N HIS A 6 3.73 12.12 8.89
CA HIS A 6 3.90 12.57 7.51
C HIS A 6 4.79 11.62 6.69
N VAL A 7 5.88 11.11 7.27
CA VAL A 7 6.76 10.15 6.61
C VAL A 7 6.00 8.85 6.30
N LEU A 8 5.20 8.34 7.25
CA LEU A 8 4.39 7.15 7.02
C LEU A 8 3.37 7.36 5.88
N VAL A 9 2.66 8.49 5.90
CA VAL A 9 1.67 8.83 4.87
C VAL A 9 2.33 9.02 3.50
N CYS A 10 3.45 9.76 3.43
CA CYS A 10 4.22 9.92 2.20
C CYS A 10 4.72 8.57 1.68
N ALA A 11 5.28 7.71 2.54
CA ALA A 11 5.77 6.40 2.14
C ALA A 11 4.66 5.55 1.53
N LEU A 12 3.49 5.50 2.17
CA LEU A 12 2.32 4.76 1.66
C LEU A 12 1.80 5.34 0.33
N GLN A 13 1.70 6.66 0.21
CA GLN A 13 1.28 7.28 -1.05
C GLN A 13 2.29 7.02 -2.18
N GLN A 14 3.59 7.10 -1.87
CA GLN A 14 4.63 6.88 -2.87
C GLN A 14 4.69 5.40 -3.30
N LEU A 15 4.44 4.48 -2.37
CA LEU A 15 4.27 3.05 -2.63
C LEU A 15 3.05 2.82 -3.55
N GLY A 16 1.89 3.42 -3.25
CA GLY A 16 0.69 3.30 -4.07
C GLY A 16 0.84 3.89 -5.48
N SER A 17 1.53 5.04 -5.61
CA SER A 17 1.90 5.60 -6.90
C SER A 17 2.86 4.70 -7.66
N LEU A 18 3.87 4.13 -6.99
CA LEU A 18 4.82 3.20 -7.60
C LEU A 18 4.10 1.96 -8.14
N ILE A 19 3.19 1.37 -7.37
CA ILE A 19 2.35 0.25 -7.82
C ILE A 19 1.52 0.63 -9.04
N SER A 20 0.91 1.82 -9.03
CA SER A 20 0.12 2.30 -10.16
C SER A 20 0.95 2.51 -11.42
N VAL A 21 2.23 2.91 -11.29
CA VAL A 21 3.17 3.07 -12.41
C VAL A 21 3.67 1.70 -12.91
N LEU A 22 3.94 0.75 -12.01
CA LEU A 22 4.39 -0.59 -12.37
C LEU A 22 3.27 -1.45 -12.98
N GLY A 23 2.01 -1.17 -12.67
CA GLY A 23 0.85 -1.90 -13.20
C GLY A 23 0.88 -3.38 -12.84
N THR A 24 0.70 -4.26 -13.82
CA THR A 24 0.66 -5.73 -13.60
C THR A 24 1.97 -6.29 -13.07
N THR A 25 3.11 -5.65 -13.36
CA THR A 25 4.42 -6.04 -12.82
C THR A 25 4.50 -5.81 -11.31
N ALA A 26 3.67 -4.93 -10.74
CA ALA A 26 3.59 -4.74 -9.30
C ALA A 26 3.02 -5.98 -8.59
N ALA A 27 2.25 -6.83 -9.29
CA ALA A 27 1.68 -8.05 -8.72
C ALA A 27 2.76 -8.98 -8.17
N THR A 28 3.88 -9.12 -8.86
CA THR A 28 4.96 -10.02 -8.44
C THR A 28 5.60 -9.54 -7.14
N ILE A 29 5.69 -8.22 -6.93
CA ILE A 29 6.27 -7.63 -5.71
C ILE A 29 5.26 -7.65 -4.56
N VAL A 30 3.99 -7.37 -4.85
CA VAL A 30 2.94 -7.29 -3.83
C VAL A 30 2.51 -8.67 -3.32
N CYS A 31 2.45 -9.66 -4.21
CA CYS A 31 2.12 -11.04 -3.87
C CYS A 31 3.33 -11.83 -3.34
N ASP A 32 4.54 -11.28 -3.37
CA ASP A 32 5.70 -11.96 -2.80
C ASP A 32 5.64 -11.94 -1.27
N PRO A 33 5.46 -13.11 -0.62
CA PRO A 33 5.32 -13.18 0.84
C PRO A 33 6.62 -12.82 1.57
N SER A 34 7.77 -12.87 0.90
CA SER A 34 9.07 -12.49 1.45
C SER A 34 9.21 -10.98 1.59
N VAL A 35 8.53 -10.19 0.75
CA VAL A 35 8.51 -8.73 0.83
C VAL A 35 7.48 -8.24 1.85
N GLY A 36 6.34 -8.92 2.00
CA GLY A 36 5.37 -8.63 3.05
C GLY A 36 4.67 -7.27 2.92
N VAL A 37 4.59 -6.71 1.70
CA VAL A 37 3.99 -5.39 1.45
C VAL A 37 2.53 -5.35 1.91
N LEU A 38 1.76 -6.38 1.54
CA LEU A 38 0.34 -6.44 1.84
C LEU A 38 0.10 -6.50 3.36
N GLU A 39 0.84 -7.36 4.06
CA GLU A 39 0.77 -7.49 5.52
C GLU A 39 1.11 -6.18 6.23
N SER A 40 2.13 -5.47 5.74
CA SER A 40 2.53 -4.17 6.28
C SER A 40 1.44 -3.11 6.09
N VAL A 41 0.87 -2.99 4.89
CA VAL A 41 -0.23 -2.05 4.61
C VAL A 41 -1.49 -2.39 5.41
N VAL A 42 -1.83 -3.68 5.54
CA VAL A 42 -2.95 -4.15 6.35
C VAL A 42 -2.72 -3.86 7.83
N SER A 43 -1.51 -4.06 8.34
CA SER A 43 -1.17 -3.71 9.73
C SER A 43 -1.36 -2.21 10.02
N VAL A 44 -1.11 -1.34 9.04
CA VAL A 44 -1.30 0.11 9.20
C VAL A 44 -2.79 0.51 9.27
N LEU A 45 -3.71 -0.30 8.74
CA LEU A 45 -5.15 -0.03 8.87
C LEU A 45 -5.64 -0.06 10.33
N VAL A 46 -4.95 -0.79 11.20
CA VAL A 46 -5.25 -0.88 12.63
C VAL A 46 -4.59 0.26 13.43
N HIS A 47 -3.81 1.12 12.77
CA HIS A 47 -3.14 2.22 13.43
C HIS A 47 -4.12 3.30 13.90
N SER A 48 -3.87 3.91 15.07
CA SER A 48 -4.75 4.90 15.70
C SER A 48 -4.88 6.23 14.92
N SER A 49 -4.02 6.47 13.93
CA SER A 49 -4.06 7.68 13.10
C SER A 49 -4.95 7.52 11.87
N SER A 50 -5.98 8.35 11.78
CA SER A 50 -6.89 8.42 10.63
C SER A 50 -6.18 8.66 9.29
N ALA A 51 -5.12 9.46 9.29
CA ALA A 51 -4.33 9.76 8.09
C ALA A 51 -3.59 8.52 7.57
N ALA A 52 -3.00 7.73 8.47
CA ALA A 52 -2.31 6.49 8.12
C ALA A 52 -3.28 5.46 7.53
N ARG A 53 -4.48 5.33 8.12
CA ARG A 53 -5.52 4.42 7.60
C ARG A 53 -5.99 4.82 6.19
N LEU A 54 -6.21 6.10 5.94
CA LEU A 54 -6.60 6.60 4.61
C LEU A 54 -5.52 6.34 3.57
N ALA A 55 -4.25 6.57 3.91
CA ALA A 55 -3.12 6.29 3.03
C ALA A 55 -2.99 4.79 2.72
N ALA A 56 -3.16 3.94 3.73
CA ALA A 56 -3.16 2.49 3.55
C ALA A 56 -4.32 2.01 2.66
N ALA A 57 -5.53 2.52 2.89
CA ALA A 57 -6.70 2.20 2.05
C ALA A 57 -6.51 2.63 0.58
N TRP A 58 -5.90 3.80 0.36
CA TRP A 58 -5.56 4.26 -0.99
C TRP A 58 -4.52 3.35 -1.64
N CYS A 59 -3.51 2.93 -0.88
CA CYS A 59 -2.49 1.98 -1.34
C CYS A 59 -3.12 0.65 -1.78
N LEU A 60 -4.03 0.08 -0.99
CA LEU A 60 -4.76 -1.13 -1.33
C LEU A 60 -5.59 -0.98 -2.61
N ARG A 61 -6.28 0.16 -2.77
CA ARG A 61 -7.02 0.43 -4.01
C ARG A 61 -6.11 0.46 -5.24
N SER A 62 -4.92 1.07 -5.12
CA SER A 62 -3.93 1.08 -6.20
C SER A 62 -3.42 -0.33 -6.53
N ILE A 63 -3.22 -1.19 -5.51
CA ILE A 63 -2.90 -2.61 -5.69
C ILE A 63 -4.01 -3.32 -6.46
N THR A 64 -5.26 -3.19 -6.01
CA THR A 64 -6.41 -3.85 -6.66
C THR A 64 -6.60 -3.39 -8.09
N SER A 65 -6.37 -2.11 -8.38
CA SER A 65 -6.45 -1.58 -9.75
C SER A 65 -5.30 -2.04 -10.64
N ALA A 66 -4.11 -2.25 -10.09
CA ALA A 66 -2.92 -2.70 -10.82
C ALA A 66 -2.92 -4.22 -11.07
N VAL A 67 -3.58 -4.99 -10.19
CA VAL A 67 -3.68 -6.46 -10.26
C VAL A 67 -5.15 -6.90 -10.33
N PRO A 68 -5.86 -6.63 -11.44
CA PRO A 68 -7.28 -6.96 -11.55
C PRO A 68 -7.57 -8.47 -11.64
N THR A 69 -6.57 -9.31 -11.92
CA THR A 69 -6.77 -10.68 -12.46
C THR A 69 -6.32 -11.84 -11.55
N GLN A 70 -5.96 -11.60 -10.30
CA GLN A 70 -5.61 -12.69 -9.34
C GLN A 70 -6.74 -13.01 -8.34
N LEU A 71 -7.90 -12.35 -8.47
CA LEU A 71 -9.05 -12.44 -7.57
C LEU A 71 -10.33 -12.86 -8.32
N THR A 72 -10.20 -13.75 -9.31
CA THR A 72 -11.32 -14.50 -9.92
C THR A 72 -11.06 -15.98 -9.71
#